data_AF-A0A382BJD8-F1
#
_entry.id   AF-A0A382BJD8-F1
#
_cell.length_a   1.000
_cell.length_b   1.000
_cell.length_c   1.000
_cell.angle_alpha   90.00
_cell.angle_beta   90.00
_cell.angle_gamma   90.00
#
_symmetry.space_group_name_H-M   'P 1'
#
loop_
_entity.id
_entity.type
_entity.pdbx_description
1 polymer ?
#
loop_
_entity_poly.entity_id
_entity_poly.type
_entity_poly.pdbx_seq_one_letter_code
_entity_poly.pdbx_strand_id
1 'polypeptide(L)'
;VGDTTKGRRFHGGCHCGNIRFWFDWPAQAENIPVRACGCSFCTKHGAVWTSHPEGQFQLQITDAFQAKRYQFGQKTADMHVCANCGITPIATCTIDGRDYAVLNINTFENVDRSMF
;
A
#
# COMPACT_ATOMS: atom_id res chain seq x y z
N VAL A 1 19.63 -16.55 -18.36
CA VAL A 1 18.58 -17.16 -17.51
C VAL A 1 18.50 -16.31 -16.27
N GLY A 2 17.47 -15.46 -16.17
CA GLY A 2 17.30 -14.55 -15.03
C GLY A 2 16.95 -15.33 -13.79
N ASP A 3 17.57 -14.97 -12.68
CA ASP A 3 17.37 -15.55 -11.35
C ASP A 3 15.92 -15.34 -10.88
N THR A 4 15.05 -16.32 -11.14
CA THR A 4 13.63 -16.36 -10.74
C THR A 4 13.43 -16.54 -9.23
N THR A 5 14.51 -16.52 -8.44
CA THR A 5 14.47 -16.70 -6.99
C THR A 5 14.36 -15.38 -6.22
N LYS A 6 14.57 -14.23 -6.88
CA LYS A 6 14.58 -12.91 -6.21
C LYS A 6 13.21 -12.24 -6.35
N GLY A 7 12.51 -12.08 -5.23
CA GLY A 7 11.24 -11.34 -5.18
C GLY A 7 11.36 -9.92 -5.72
N ARG A 8 10.22 -9.32 -6.11
CA ARG A 8 10.18 -7.93 -6.60
C ARG A 8 9.95 -6.98 -5.43
N ARG A 9 10.78 -5.95 -5.28
CA ARG A 9 10.57 -4.93 -4.24
C ARG A 9 9.92 -3.68 -4.82
N PHE A 10 8.74 -3.35 -4.33
CA PHE A 10 8.05 -2.09 -4.62
C PHE A 10 8.30 -1.07 -3.52
N HIS A 11 8.21 0.21 -3.88
CA HIS A 11 8.22 1.31 -2.93
C HIS A 11 7.30 2.42 -3.41
N GLY A 12 6.92 3.27 -2.47
CA GLY A 12 6.04 4.38 -2.74
C GLY A 12 5.73 5.16 -1.47
N GLY A 13 4.81 6.10 -1.59
CA GLY A 13 4.46 6.95 -0.46
C GLY A 13 3.51 8.08 -0.80
N CYS A 14 3.22 8.90 0.21
CA CYS A 14 2.51 10.14 -0.02
C CYS A 14 3.42 11.16 -0.72
N HIS A 15 2.84 12.15 -1.39
CA HIS A 15 3.55 13.14 -2.22
C HIS A 15 4.67 13.88 -1.46
N CYS A 16 4.42 14.29 -0.22
CA CYS A 16 5.41 15.03 0.57
C CYS A 16 6.46 14.12 1.25
N GLY A 17 6.39 12.81 1.06
CA GLY A 17 7.33 11.85 1.63
C GLY A 17 7.17 11.54 3.12
N ASN A 18 6.15 12.08 3.81
CA ASN A 18 5.93 11.82 5.24
C ASN A 18 5.60 10.35 5.53
N ILE A 19 4.84 9.72 4.64
CA ILE A 19 4.48 8.30 4.69
C ILE A 19 5.16 7.63 3.52
N ARG A 20 6.06 6.68 3.80
CA ARG A 20 6.72 5.84 2.80
C ARG A 20 6.52 4.38 3.14
N PHE A 21 6.44 3.54 2.12
CA PHE A 21 6.42 2.10 2.30
C PHE A 21 7.40 1.40 1.35
N TRP A 22 7.78 0.20 1.74
CA TRP A 22 8.41 -0.80 0.89
C TRP A 22 7.62 -2.10 0.99
N PHE A 23 7.57 -2.84 -0.11
CA PHE A 23 6.88 -4.12 -0.17
C PHE A 23 7.66 -5.13 -0.97
N ASP A 24 8.00 -6.25 -0.33
CA ASP A 24 8.64 -7.39 -0.98
C ASP A 24 7.55 -8.34 -1.47
N TRP A 25 7.40 -8.38 -2.79
CA TRP A 25 6.48 -9.25 -3.51
C TRP A 25 7.14 -10.60 -3.79
N PRO A 26 6.50 -11.74 -3.45
CA PRO A 26 7.09 -13.07 -3.62
C PRO A 26 7.45 -13.38 -5.08
N ALA A 27 8.58 -14.05 -5.30
CA ALA A 27 9.15 -14.29 -6.63
C ALA A 27 8.26 -15.13 -7.55
N GLN A 28 7.48 -16.06 -6.96
CA GLN A 28 6.61 -16.99 -7.69
C GLN A 28 5.23 -16.37 -8.04
N ALA A 29 4.92 -15.19 -7.53
CA ALA A 29 3.67 -14.50 -7.79
C ALA A 29 3.83 -13.59 -9.01
N GLU A 30 3.55 -14.12 -10.20
CA GLU A 30 3.68 -13.40 -11.48
C GLU A 30 2.70 -12.23 -11.58
N ASN A 31 1.44 -12.46 -11.22
CA ASN A 31 0.37 -11.48 -11.30
C ASN A 31 0.29 -10.63 -10.03
N ILE A 32 0.04 -9.34 -10.20
CA ILE A 32 -0.24 -8.40 -9.11
C ILE A 32 -1.74 -8.08 -9.17
N PRO A 33 -2.59 -8.70 -8.34
CA PRO A 33 -4.02 -8.41 -8.37
C PRO A 33 -4.28 -6.98 -7.94
N VAL A 34 -5.07 -6.27 -8.74
CA VAL A 34 -5.42 -4.86 -8.50
C VAL A 34 -6.93 -4.73 -8.34
N ARG A 35 -7.36 -3.93 -7.35
CA ARG A 35 -8.77 -3.66 -7.07
C ARG A 35 -9.04 -2.18 -6.92
N ALA A 36 -9.84 -1.64 -7.83
CA ALA A 36 -10.49 -0.33 -7.67
C ALA A 36 -11.85 -0.52 -6.97
N CYS A 37 -11.94 -0.15 -5.70
CA CYS A 37 -13.20 -0.23 -4.95
C CYS A 37 -14.08 0.99 -5.23
N GLY A 38 -15.40 0.77 -5.44
CA GLY A 38 -16.37 1.83 -5.73
C GLY A 38 -16.87 2.61 -4.52
N CYS A 39 -16.37 2.35 -3.31
CA CYS A 39 -16.83 3.09 -2.12
C CYS A 39 -16.41 4.57 -2.17
N SER A 40 -17.10 5.41 -1.40
CA SER A 40 -16.87 6.86 -1.40
C SER A 40 -15.45 7.23 -0.95
N PHE A 41 -14.85 6.47 -0.04
CA PHE A 41 -13.45 6.69 0.37
C PHE A 41 -12.49 6.43 -0.79
N CYS A 42 -12.56 5.26 -1.41
CA CYS A 42 -11.62 4.88 -2.46
C CYS A 42 -11.77 5.75 -3.72
N THR A 43 -13.00 6.05 -4.12
CA THR A 43 -13.27 6.92 -5.28
C THR A 43 -12.76 8.36 -5.07
N LYS A 44 -12.98 8.95 -3.88
CA LYS A 44 -12.50 10.31 -3.57
C LYS A 44 -10.99 10.39 -3.38
N HIS A 45 -10.34 9.32 -2.91
CA HIS A 45 -8.89 9.26 -2.78
C HIS A 45 -8.17 8.71 -4.02
N GLY A 46 -8.91 8.34 -5.09
CA GLY A 46 -8.34 7.69 -6.27
C GLY A 46 -7.57 6.41 -5.92
N ALA A 47 -8.02 5.68 -4.90
CA ALA A 47 -7.27 4.57 -4.32
C ALA A 47 -7.53 3.27 -5.08
N VAL A 48 -6.45 2.65 -5.54
CA VAL A 48 -6.47 1.38 -6.27
C VAL A 48 -5.52 0.44 -5.56
N TRP A 49 -6.05 -0.64 -5.00
CA TRP A 49 -5.36 -1.43 -3.98
C TRP A 49 -4.78 -2.73 -4.53
N THR A 50 -3.60 -3.11 -4.06
CA THR A 50 -3.01 -4.44 -4.23
C THR A 50 -2.45 -4.98 -2.91
N SER A 51 -2.29 -6.30 -2.80
CA SER A 51 -1.69 -6.97 -1.65
C SER A 51 -1.30 -8.40 -2.01
N HIS A 52 -0.40 -8.98 -1.22
CA HIS A 52 -0.08 -10.40 -1.27
C HIS A 52 -0.03 -10.99 0.15
N PRO A 53 -0.69 -12.12 0.46
CA PRO A 53 -0.71 -12.70 1.81
C PRO A 53 0.67 -13.09 2.37
N GLU A 54 1.61 -13.43 1.49
CA GLU A 54 3.00 -13.75 1.83
C GLU A 54 3.96 -12.57 1.64
N GLY A 55 3.46 -11.41 1.21
CA GLY A 55 4.30 -10.24 1.04
C GLY A 55 4.72 -9.65 2.39
N GLN A 56 5.90 -9.04 2.40
CA GLN A 56 6.43 -8.34 3.57
C GLN A 56 6.42 -6.86 3.30
N PHE A 57 6.05 -6.07 4.31
CA PHE A 57 6.00 -4.62 4.17
C PHE A 57 6.80 -3.93 5.26
N GLN A 58 7.31 -2.76 4.92
CA GLN A 58 7.86 -1.80 5.86
C GLN A 58 7.11 -0.49 5.68
N LEU A 59 6.68 0.11 6.78
CA LEU A 59 6.05 1.43 6.81
C LEU A 59 6.95 2.39 7.59
N GLN A 60 7.28 3.51 6.98
CA GLN A 60 7.99 4.62 7.62
C GLN A 60 7.09 5.85 7.66
N ILE A 61 6.99 6.44 8.84
CA ILE A 61 6.29 7.71 9.09
C ILE A 61 7.31 8.66 9.70
N THR A 62 7.63 9.75 9.01
CA THR A 62 8.61 10.75 9.48
C THR A 62 8.03 11.61 10.60
N ASP A 63 6.81 12.13 10.41
CA ASP A 63 6.05 12.86 11.41
C ASP A 63 4.71 12.16 11.67
N ALA A 64 4.59 11.58 12.86
CA ALA A 64 3.41 10.86 13.31
C ALA A 64 2.17 11.76 13.42
N PHE A 65 2.32 13.05 13.71
CA PHE A 65 1.18 13.98 13.78
C PHE A 65 0.58 14.23 12.39
N GLN A 66 1.37 14.04 11.33
CA GLN A 66 0.97 14.23 9.94
C GLN A 66 0.54 12.91 9.24
N ALA A 67 0.46 11.80 9.98
CA ALA A 67 -0.07 10.53 9.50
C ALA A 67 -1.33 10.16 10.29
N LYS A 68 -2.50 10.32 9.68
CA LYS A 68 -3.78 9.99 10.31
C LYS A 68 -4.15 8.55 10.01
N ARG A 69 -4.54 7.80 11.04
CA ARG A 69 -5.20 6.50 10.90
C ARG A 69 -6.70 6.75 10.80
N TYR A 70 -7.29 6.38 9.67
CA TYR A 70 -8.71 6.55 9.40
C TYR A 70 -9.37 5.20 9.15
N GLN A 71 -10.40 4.88 9.92
CA GLN A 71 -11.17 3.65 9.76
C GLN A 71 -12.48 3.94 9.02
N PHE A 72 -12.70 3.24 7.91
CA PHE A 72 -13.90 3.36 7.07
C PHE A 72 -14.71 2.06 7.10
N GLY A 73 -16.02 2.15 6.80
CA GLY A 73 -16.89 0.98 6.66
C GLY A 73 -16.91 0.11 7.93
N GLN A 74 -16.51 -1.16 7.78
CA GLN A 74 -16.46 -2.12 8.88
C GLN A 74 -15.36 -1.84 9.91
N LYS A 75 -14.51 -0.82 9.69
CA LYS A 75 -13.43 -0.42 10.61
C LYS A 75 -12.41 -1.52 10.89
N THR A 76 -12.20 -2.40 9.90
CA THR A 76 -11.25 -3.52 9.98
C THR A 76 -9.83 -3.14 9.59
N ALA A 77 -9.65 -2.02 8.90
CA ALA A 77 -8.36 -1.53 8.46
C ALA A 77 -8.19 -0.05 8.78
N ASP A 78 -6.96 0.33 9.09
CA ASP A 78 -6.52 1.71 9.23
C ASP A 78 -5.98 2.19 7.89
N MET A 79 -6.72 3.10 7.26
CA MET A 79 -6.25 3.85 6.10
C MET A 79 -5.25 4.91 6.61
N HIS A 80 -3.98 4.82 6.21
CA HIS A 80 -2.99 5.83 6.57
C HIS A 80 -3.12 7.00 5.60
N VAL A 81 -3.61 8.13 6.08
CA VAL A 81 -3.84 9.36 5.30
C VAL A 81 -2.83 10.42 5.74
N CYS A 82 -2.07 10.95 4.79
CA CYS A 82 -1.16 12.06 5.08
C CYS A 82 -1.96 13.34 5.28
N ALA A 83 -1.86 13.97 6.46
CA ALA A 83 -2.55 15.24 6.74
C ALA A 83 -1.94 16.42 5.96
N ASN A 84 -0.68 16.31 5.52
CA ASN A 84 -0.01 17.38 4.79
C ASN A 84 -0.40 17.44 3.30
N CYS A 85 -0.63 16.28 2.65
CA CYS A 85 -0.92 16.23 1.21
C CYS A 85 -2.17 15.42 0.83
N GLY A 86 -2.91 14.87 1.80
CA GLY A 86 -4.17 14.15 1.59
C GLY A 86 -4.05 12.74 1.00
N ILE A 87 -2.86 12.31 0.58
CA ILE A 87 -2.64 11.00 -0.06
C ILE A 87 -2.72 9.87 0.96
N THR A 88 -3.36 8.77 0.56
CA THR A 88 -3.39 7.50 1.30
C THR A 88 -2.62 6.41 0.54
N PRO A 89 -1.35 6.15 0.90
CA PRO A 89 -0.50 5.21 0.16
C PRO A 89 -0.68 3.75 0.62
N ILE A 90 -1.12 3.53 1.85
CA ILE A 90 -1.18 2.21 2.49
C ILE A 90 -2.35 2.16 3.47
N ALA A 91 -2.99 1.00 3.56
CA ALA A 91 -3.87 0.67 4.67
C ALA A 91 -3.40 -0.63 5.35
N THR A 92 -3.51 -0.69 6.66
CA THR A 92 -3.04 -1.83 7.46
C THR A 92 -4.13 -2.41 8.33
N CYS A 93 -4.06 -3.70 8.63
CA CYS A 93 -4.86 -4.33 9.66
C CYS A 93 -4.05 -5.39 10.40
N THR A 94 -4.41 -5.65 11.66
CA THR A 94 -3.84 -6.74 12.45
C THR A 94 -4.90 -7.82 12.62
N ILE A 95 -4.58 -9.05 12.21
CA ILE A 95 -5.47 -10.22 12.34
C ILE A 95 -4.65 -11.31 13.02
N ASP A 96 -5.14 -11.81 14.16
CA ASP A 96 -4.49 -12.86 14.96
C ASP A 96 -3.00 -12.57 15.27
N GLY A 97 -2.71 -11.30 15.60
CA GLY A 97 -1.36 -10.83 15.93
C GLY A 97 -0.43 -10.65 14.73
N ARG A 98 -0.91 -10.86 13.50
CA ARG A 98 -0.16 -10.63 12.26
C ARG A 98 -0.65 -9.37 11.56
N ASP A 99 0.29 -8.52 11.18
CA ASP A 99 0.02 -7.32 10.40
C ASP A 99 -0.05 -7.61 8.91
N TYR A 100 -1.06 -7.03 8.26
CA TYR A 100 -1.26 -7.07 6.83
C TYR A 100 -1.31 -5.65 6.29
N ALA A 101 -0.91 -5.49 5.03
CA ALA A 101 -0.98 -4.23 4.32
C ALA A 101 -1.63 -4.42 2.93
N VAL A 102 -2.44 -3.44 2.56
CA VAL A 102 -2.86 -3.20 1.17
C VAL A 102 -2.26 -1.87 0.72
N LEU A 103 -1.76 -1.84 -0.50
CA LEU A 103 -0.98 -0.71 -1.03
C LEU A 103 -1.71 -0.06 -2.19
N ASN A 104 -1.69 1.27 -2.22
CA ASN A 104 -2.30 2.03 -3.30
C ASN A 104 -1.31 2.10 -4.47
N ILE A 105 -1.57 1.38 -5.56
CA ILE A 105 -0.65 1.31 -6.72
C ILE A 105 -0.42 2.67 -7.38
N ASN A 106 -1.37 3.61 -7.23
CA ASN A 106 -1.22 4.96 -7.76
C ASN A 106 -0.13 5.76 -7.01
N THR A 107 0.34 5.25 -5.87
CA THR A 107 1.40 5.86 -5.06
C THR A 107 2.75 5.15 -5.20
N PHE A 108 2.86 4.16 -6.09
CA PHE A 108 4.11 3.48 -6.38
C PHE A 108 5.05 4.41 -7.15
N GLU A 109 6.33 4.36 -6.82
CA GLU A 109 7.38 5.16 -7.44
C GLU A 109 8.25 4.26 -8.34
N ASN A 110 8.65 4.79 -9.51
CA ASN A 110 9.58 4.14 -10.43
C ASN A 110 9.16 2.72 -10.90
N VAL A 111 7.87 2.50 -11.12
CA VAL A 111 7.31 1.24 -11.64
C VAL A 111 6.81 1.40 -13.07
N ASP A 112 6.96 0.35 -13.88
CA ASP A 112 6.17 0.21 -15.11
C ASP A 112 4.70 0.06 -14.70
N ARG A 113 3.77 0.72 -15.39
CA ARG A 113 2.34 0.60 -15.08
C ARG A 113 1.64 -0.50 -15.88
N SER A 114 2.28 -1.05 -16.91
CA SER A 114 1.73 -2.15 -17.72
C SER A 114 1.64 -3.49 -16.99
N MET A 115 2.27 -3.59 -15.82
CA MET A 115 2.29 -4.78 -14.96
C MET A 115 1.12 -4.90 -13.97
N PHE A 116 0.18 -3.93 -14.00
CA PHE A 116 -0.94 -3.81 -13.06
C PHE A 116 -2.29 -3.83 -13.79
#